data_AF-Q40149-F1
#
_entry.id   AF-Q40149-F1
#
_cell.length_a   1.000
_cell.length_b   1.000
_cell.length_c   1.000
_cell.angle_alpha   90.00
_cell.angle_beta   90.00
_cell.angle_gamma   90.00
#
_symmetry.space_group_name_H-M   'P 1'
#
loop_
_entity.id
_entity.type
_entity.pdbx_description
1 polymer ?
#
loop_
_entity_poly.entity_id
_entity_poly.type
_entity_poly.pdbx_seq_one_letter_code
_entity_poly.pdbx_strand_id
1 'polypeptide(L)'
;MATTEGCLVASTNRGCKAIYASGGATSVVLRDAMTRAPVVRFGTAKRAAELKFFLEDPLNFETIAAAFNQSSRFGRLQSIKCAIAGKNLYTRFSCSTGDAMGMNMVSKGTQQSLEFLQNEFPDMDVIGISGNYCSDKKPAAVNWIEGR
;
A
#
# COMPACT_ATOMS: atom_id res chain seq x y z
N MET A 1 3.94 -22.67 15.69
CA MET A 1 5.01 -21.66 15.81
C MET A 1 6.33 -22.35 15.51
N ALA A 2 7.06 -21.95 14.46
CA ALA A 2 8.40 -22.45 14.17
C ALA A 2 9.43 -21.46 14.74
N THR A 3 10.22 -21.88 15.73
CA THR A 3 11.19 -21.03 16.44
C THR A 3 12.30 -21.90 17.06
N THR A 4 13.48 -21.33 17.27
CA THR A 4 14.59 -21.92 18.04
C THR A 4 14.75 -21.28 19.41
N GLU A 5 13.94 -20.27 19.75
CA GLU A 5 13.96 -19.59 21.04
C GLU A 5 13.33 -20.47 22.13
N GLY A 6 14.11 -20.81 23.15
CA GLY A 6 13.65 -21.57 24.30
C GLY A 6 12.51 -20.87 25.03
N CYS A 7 11.61 -21.64 25.64
CA CYS A 7 10.45 -21.17 26.41
C CYS A 7 9.35 -20.42 25.62
N LEU A 8 9.60 -19.92 24.40
CA LEU A 8 8.62 -19.13 23.65
C LEU A 8 7.28 -19.89 23.46
N VAL A 9 7.33 -21.14 23.01
CA VAL A 9 6.12 -21.96 22.79
C VAL A 9 5.38 -22.25 24.10
N ALA A 10 6.11 -22.56 25.18
CA ALA A 10 5.53 -22.84 26.49
C ALA A 10 4.85 -21.59 27.08
N SER A 11 5.49 -20.42 26.94
CA SER A 11 4.95 -19.13 27.38
C SER A 11 3.66 -18.77 26.63
N THR A 12 3.66 -18.86 25.29
CA THR A 12 2.45 -18.63 24.48
C THR A 12 1.32 -19.59 24.86
N ASN A 13 1.62 -20.87 25.05
CA ASN A 13 0.61 -21.87 25.45
C ASN A 13 -0.01 -21.54 26.82
N ARG A 14 0.80 -21.09 27.78
CA ARG A 14 0.30 -20.64 29.10
C ARG A 14 -0.64 -19.44 28.95
N GLY A 15 -0.32 -18.48 28.08
CA GLY A 15 -1.20 -17.35 27.75
C GLY A 15 -2.53 -17.81 27.14
N CYS A 16 -2.49 -18.70 26.14
CA CYS A 16 -3.69 -19.27 25.53
C CYS A 16 -4.59 -19.98 26.55
N LYS A 17 -4.00 -20.73 27.49
CA LYS A 17 -4.76 -21.38 28.57
C LYS A 17 -5.50 -20.37 29.45
N ALA A 18 -4.86 -19.26 29.80
CA ALA A 18 -5.48 -18.20 30.60
C ALA A 18 -6.65 -17.52 29.86
N ILE A 19 -6.48 -17.22 28.57
CA ILE A 19 -7.54 -16.65 27.72
C ILE A 19 -8.73 -17.62 27.64
N TYR A 20 -8.47 -18.90 27.37
CA TYR A 20 -9.52 -19.92 27.27
C TYR A 20 -10.30 -20.08 28.58
N ALA A 21 -9.59 -20.20 29.71
CA ALA A 21 -10.22 -20.32 31.03
C ALA A 21 -11.03 -19.08 31.43
N SER A 22 -10.79 -17.93 30.79
CA SER A 22 -11.48 -16.66 31.04
C SER A 22 -12.64 -16.38 30.06
N GLY A 23 -13.07 -17.37 29.26
CA GLY A 23 -14.20 -17.23 28.34
C GLY A 23 -13.81 -16.94 26.88
N GLY A 24 -12.52 -16.96 26.55
CA GLY A 24 -12.03 -16.76 25.17
C GLY A 24 -11.71 -15.31 24.83
N ALA A 25 -11.43 -15.05 23.56
CA ALA A 25 -11.12 -13.72 23.02
C ALA A 25 -12.00 -13.41 21.81
N THR A 26 -12.28 -12.13 21.59
CA THR A 26 -13.04 -11.62 20.44
C THR A 26 -12.18 -10.64 19.66
N SER A 27 -12.19 -10.73 18.34
CA SER A 27 -11.39 -9.89 17.45
C SER A 27 -12.17 -9.49 16.20
N VAL A 28 -11.87 -8.33 15.64
CA VAL A 28 -12.47 -7.80 14.41
C VAL A 28 -11.36 -7.23 13.51
N VAL A 29 -11.47 -7.42 12.20
CA VAL A 29 -10.58 -6.80 11.21
C VAL A 29 -11.12 -5.41 10.88
N LEU A 30 -10.34 -4.37 11.17
CA LEU A 30 -10.74 -2.97 10.93
C LEU A 30 -10.41 -2.50 9.51
N ARG A 31 -9.32 -3.03 8.92
CA ARG A 31 -8.85 -2.70 7.58
C ARG A 31 -8.05 -3.87 7.01
N ASP A 32 -8.22 -4.12 5.72
CA ASP A 32 -7.43 -5.08 4.95
C ASP A 32 -7.02 -4.45 3.63
N ALA A 33 -5.72 -4.26 3.46
CA ALA A 33 -5.12 -3.70 2.29
C ALA A 33 -3.65 -4.14 2.21
N MET A 34 -3.09 -4.12 1.01
CA MET A 34 -1.66 -4.13 0.77
C MET A 34 -1.26 -2.86 0.03
N THR A 35 -0.07 -2.34 0.33
CA THR A 35 0.38 -1.05 -0.22
C THR A 35 1.64 -1.13 -1.06
N ARG A 36 1.67 -0.33 -2.13
CA ARG A 36 2.87 -0.02 -2.92
C ARG A 36 2.94 1.49 -3.12
N ALA A 37 4.14 2.06 -3.00
CA ALA A 37 4.33 3.49 -3.13
C ALA A 37 5.50 3.79 -4.05
N PRO A 38 5.28 3.99 -5.36
CA PRO A 38 6.29 4.49 -6.26
C PRO A 38 6.68 5.92 -5.93
N VAL A 39 7.85 6.29 -6.42
CA VAL A 39 8.34 7.67 -6.43
C VAL A 39 8.48 8.11 -7.88
N VAL A 40 7.83 9.22 -8.21
CA VAL A 40 7.91 9.86 -9.53
C VAL A 40 8.48 11.26 -9.37
N ARG A 41 9.03 11.81 -10.43
CA ARG A 41 9.69 13.12 -10.44
C ARG A 41 9.26 13.94 -11.65
N PHE A 42 9.18 15.24 -11.44
CA PHE A 42 8.91 16.22 -12.50
C PHE A 42 10.00 17.28 -12.61
N GLY A 43 9.91 18.12 -13.63
CA GLY A 43 10.80 19.29 -13.78
C GLY A 43 10.65 20.32 -12.66
N THR A 44 9.44 20.45 -12.08
CA THR A 44 9.14 21.43 -11.02
C THR A 44 8.24 20.87 -9.92
N ALA A 45 8.27 21.48 -8.74
CA ALA A 45 7.37 21.14 -7.63
C ALA A 45 5.89 21.43 -7.96
N LYS A 46 5.62 22.49 -8.73
CA LYS A 46 4.27 22.81 -9.22
C LYS A 46 3.71 21.64 -10.04
N ARG A 47 4.52 21.09 -10.95
CA ARG A 47 4.09 19.98 -11.81
C ARG A 47 3.85 18.69 -11.03
N ALA A 48 4.66 18.41 -10.01
CA ALA A 48 4.39 17.32 -9.07
C ALA A 48 3.08 17.51 -8.29
N ALA A 49 2.72 18.76 -7.96
CA ALA A 49 1.45 19.08 -7.32
C ALA A 49 0.25 18.90 -8.24
N GLU A 50 0.38 19.20 -9.53
CA GLU A 50 -0.66 18.93 -10.54
C GLU A 50 -1.00 17.43 -10.60
N LEU A 51 0.00 16.54 -10.59
CA LEU A 51 -0.25 15.10 -10.51
C LEU A 51 -0.91 14.70 -9.17
N LYS A 52 -0.48 15.29 -8.04
CA LYS A 52 -1.13 15.03 -6.73
C LYS A 52 -2.62 15.37 -6.78
N PHE A 53 -2.97 16.55 -7.28
CA PHE A 53 -4.36 16.98 -7.38
C PHE A 53 -5.16 16.08 -8.32
N PHE A 54 -4.56 15.67 -9.45
CA PHE A 54 -5.19 14.72 -10.36
C PHE A 54 -5.51 13.37 -9.68
N LEU A 55 -4.56 12.80 -8.92
CA LEU A 55 -4.70 11.51 -8.24
C LEU A 55 -5.65 11.54 -7.04
N GLU A 56 -5.81 12.69 -6.39
CA GLU A 56 -6.67 12.87 -5.21
C GLU A 56 -8.06 13.42 -5.58
N ASP A 57 -8.30 13.76 -6.84
CA ASP A 57 -9.62 14.13 -7.34
C ASP A 57 -10.53 12.88 -7.45
N PRO A 58 -11.65 12.83 -6.72
CA PRO A 58 -12.61 11.72 -6.78
C PRO A 58 -13.13 11.43 -8.19
N LEU A 59 -13.19 12.43 -9.08
CA LEU A 59 -13.66 12.26 -10.45
C LEU A 59 -12.70 11.40 -11.30
N ASN A 60 -11.41 11.38 -10.97
CA ASN A 60 -10.40 10.62 -11.69
C ASN A 60 -10.17 9.23 -11.10
N PHE A 61 -10.61 8.99 -9.86
CA PHE A 61 -10.31 7.77 -9.12
C PHE A 61 -10.77 6.51 -9.86
N GLU A 62 -11.99 6.49 -10.40
CA GLU A 62 -12.53 5.33 -11.11
C GLU A 62 -11.72 4.97 -12.36
N THR A 63 -11.24 5.98 -13.10
CA THR A 63 -10.40 5.77 -14.29
C THR A 63 -9.05 5.16 -13.91
N ILE A 64 -8.43 5.67 -12.85
CA ILE A 64 -7.14 5.15 -12.34
C ILE A 64 -7.33 3.74 -11.76
N ALA A 65 -8.43 3.53 -11.04
CA ALA A 65 -8.80 2.23 -10.48
C ALA A 65 -9.07 1.21 -11.58
N ALA A 66 -9.70 1.59 -12.68
CA ALA A 66 -9.91 0.71 -13.83
C ALA A 66 -8.56 0.24 -14.41
N ALA A 67 -7.62 1.16 -14.65
CA ALA A 67 -6.28 0.81 -15.12
C ALA A 67 -5.53 -0.12 -14.13
N PHE A 68 -5.61 0.18 -12.83
CA PHE A 68 -5.02 -0.65 -11.79
C PHE A 68 -5.63 -2.07 -11.75
N ASN A 69 -6.95 -2.15 -11.74
CA ASN A 69 -7.73 -3.37 -11.50
C ASN A 69 -7.68 -4.33 -12.68
N GLN A 70 -7.37 -3.87 -13.89
CA GLN A 70 -7.16 -4.74 -15.06
C GLN A 70 -6.04 -5.78 -14.85
N SER A 71 -5.08 -5.48 -13.98
CA SER A 71 -3.94 -6.36 -13.70
C SER A 71 -4.31 -7.66 -12.96
N SER A 72 -5.47 -7.72 -12.28
CA SER A 72 -5.87 -8.83 -11.41
C SER A 72 -7.38 -8.90 -11.18
N ARG A 73 -7.94 -10.10 -11.20
CA ARG A 73 -9.34 -10.34 -10.82
C ARG A 73 -9.63 -10.07 -9.33
N PHE A 74 -8.61 -10.13 -8.47
CA PHE A 74 -8.74 -9.95 -7.01
C PHE A 74 -8.30 -8.56 -6.55
N GLY A 75 -7.40 -7.91 -7.30
CA GLY A 75 -6.85 -6.61 -6.95
C GLY A 75 -7.92 -5.54 -7.09
N ARG A 76 -8.30 -4.88 -5.99
CA ARG A 76 -9.18 -3.71 -6.04
C ARG A 76 -8.50 -2.54 -5.37
N LEU A 77 -8.19 -1.52 -6.17
CA LEU A 77 -7.70 -0.25 -5.66
C LEU A 77 -8.73 0.35 -4.71
N GLN A 78 -8.30 0.68 -3.49
CA GLN A 78 -9.15 1.26 -2.45
C GLN A 78 -8.88 2.75 -2.27
N SER A 79 -7.62 3.18 -2.37
CA SER A 79 -7.24 4.58 -2.19
C SER A 79 -5.83 4.85 -2.72
N ILE A 80 -5.56 6.09 -3.10
CA ILE A 80 -4.21 6.58 -3.39
C ILE A 80 -3.94 7.75 -2.43
N LYS A 81 -2.83 7.72 -1.69
CA LYS A 81 -2.38 8.84 -0.84
C LYS A 81 -1.07 9.42 -1.35
N CYS A 82 -1.03 10.73 -1.56
CA CYS A 82 0.12 11.37 -2.20
C CYS A 82 0.89 12.27 -1.22
N ALA A 83 2.22 12.14 -1.19
CA ALA A 83 3.13 13.01 -0.44
C ALA A 83 4.18 13.64 -1.37
N ILE A 84 4.31 14.96 -1.33
CA ILE A 84 5.26 15.71 -2.16
C ILE A 84 6.55 15.99 -1.37
N ALA A 85 7.70 15.83 -2.02
CA ALA A 85 9.00 16.30 -1.54
C ALA A 85 9.71 17.07 -2.67
N GLY A 86 9.48 18.38 -2.72
CA GLY A 86 9.95 19.23 -3.81
C GLY A 86 9.38 18.79 -5.15
N LYS A 87 10.25 18.36 -6.07
CA LYS A 87 9.87 17.85 -7.40
C LYS A 87 9.57 16.35 -7.45
N ASN A 88 9.70 15.64 -6.32
CA ASN A 88 9.34 14.24 -6.21
C ASN A 88 7.92 14.09 -5.63
N LEU A 89 7.19 13.10 -6.10
CA LEU A 89 5.89 12.70 -5.58
C LEU A 89 5.92 11.21 -5.21
N TYR A 90 5.51 10.90 -3.98
CA TYR A 90 5.32 9.54 -3.49
C TYR A 90 3.83 9.23 -3.48
N THR A 91 3.41 8.21 -4.22
CA THR A 91 2.00 7.89 -4.42
C THR A 91 1.69 6.53 -3.81
N ARG A 92 1.09 6.48 -2.62
CA ARG A 92 0.82 5.24 -1.89
C ARG A 92 -0.51 4.64 -2.32
N PHE A 93 -0.46 3.64 -3.20
CA PHE A 93 -1.61 2.83 -3.62
C PHE A 93 -1.96 1.82 -2.53
N SER A 94 -3.23 1.74 -2.15
CA SER A 94 -3.81 0.77 -1.22
C SER A 94 -4.76 -0.13 -1.98
N CYS A 95 -4.61 -1.44 -1.87
CA CYS A 95 -5.36 -2.40 -2.68
C CYS A 95 -5.77 -3.62 -1.84
N SER A 96 -7.00 -4.12 -1.98
CA SER A 96 -7.36 -5.43 -1.46
C SER A 96 -6.82 -6.53 -2.37
N THR A 97 -6.33 -7.63 -1.81
CA THR A 97 -5.60 -8.65 -2.58
C THR A 97 -6.17 -10.06 -2.47
N GLY A 98 -7.42 -10.18 -2.01
CA GLY A 98 -8.02 -11.47 -1.64
C GLY A 98 -7.21 -12.12 -0.53
N ASP A 99 -7.04 -13.45 -0.58
CA ASP A 99 -6.30 -14.18 0.45
C ASP A 99 -4.76 -14.12 0.29
N ALA A 100 -4.27 -13.49 -0.79
CA ALA A 100 -2.84 -13.32 -0.98
C ALA A 100 -2.34 -12.12 -0.16
N MET A 101 -1.13 -12.22 0.42
CA MET A 101 -0.43 -11.04 0.95
C MET A 101 -0.27 -9.95 -0.13
N GLY A 102 -0.17 -10.36 -1.40
CA GLY A 102 -0.52 -9.46 -2.50
C GLY A 102 0.57 -8.47 -2.96
N MET A 103 1.80 -8.53 -2.42
CA MET A 103 2.88 -7.61 -2.80
C MET A 103 3.16 -7.57 -4.31
N ASN A 104 3.17 -8.72 -4.99
CA ASN A 104 3.36 -8.77 -6.46
C ASN A 104 2.15 -8.21 -7.20
N MET A 105 0.94 -8.51 -6.71
CA MET A 105 -0.32 -8.05 -7.29
C MET A 105 -0.43 -6.52 -7.25
N VAL A 106 -0.21 -5.92 -6.08
CA VAL A 106 -0.24 -4.45 -5.93
C VAL A 106 0.86 -3.78 -6.76
N SER A 107 2.04 -4.41 -6.89
CA SER A 107 3.13 -3.86 -7.68
C SER A 107 2.79 -3.85 -9.17
N LYS A 108 2.19 -4.95 -9.68
CA LYS A 108 1.73 -5.02 -11.07
C LYS A 108 0.62 -4.00 -11.36
N GLY A 109 -0.37 -3.88 -10.48
CA GLY A 109 -1.43 -2.87 -10.63
C GLY A 109 -0.90 -1.45 -10.60
N THR A 110 0.05 -1.17 -9.69
CA THR A 110 0.73 0.13 -9.62
C THR A 110 1.48 0.44 -10.92
N GLN A 111 2.18 -0.54 -11.50
CA GLN A 111 2.89 -0.34 -12.77
C GLN A 111 1.92 0.01 -13.91
N GLN A 112 0.78 -0.70 -14.01
CA GLN A 112 -0.26 -0.39 -14.99
C GLN A 112 -0.83 1.02 -14.79
N SER A 113 -1.06 1.44 -13.54
CA SER A 113 -1.47 2.83 -13.26
C SER A 113 -0.40 3.84 -13.67
N LEU A 114 0.89 3.56 -13.45
CA LEU A 114 1.97 4.44 -13.87
C LEU A 114 2.06 4.55 -15.39
N GLU A 115 1.92 3.45 -16.13
CA GLU A 115 1.86 3.42 -17.60
C GLU A 115 0.69 4.27 -18.12
N PHE A 116 -0.49 4.15 -17.51
CA PHE A 116 -1.63 5.01 -17.80
C PHE A 116 -1.33 6.49 -17.54
N LEU A 117 -0.76 6.81 -16.37
CA LEU A 117 -0.42 8.18 -15.98
C LEU A 117 0.67 8.80 -16.87
N GLN A 118 1.61 8.02 -17.39
CA GLN A 118 2.62 8.52 -18.32
C GLN A 118 2.04 8.99 -19.66
N ASN A 119 0.87 8.50 -20.07
CA ASN A 119 0.20 9.02 -21.27
C ASN A 119 -0.36 10.44 -21.03
N GLU A 120 -0.91 10.70 -19.84
CA GLU A 120 -1.47 12.00 -19.44
C GLU A 120 -0.40 12.99 -18.94
N PHE A 121 0.67 12.46 -18.35
CA PHE A 121 1.81 13.20 -17.81
C PHE A 121 3.11 12.69 -18.46
N PRO A 122 3.35 12.97 -19.76
CA PRO A 122 4.51 12.45 -20.49
C PRO A 122 5.84 13.00 -19.97
N ASP A 123 5.81 14.07 -19.19
CA ASP A 123 6.95 14.66 -18.50
C ASP A 123 7.27 14.00 -17.15
N MET A 124 6.52 12.95 -16.76
CA MET A 124 6.70 12.20 -15.52
C MET A 124 7.85 11.19 -15.62
N ASP A 125 8.87 11.35 -14.78
CA ASP A 125 9.98 10.42 -14.63
C ASP A 125 9.72 9.43 -13.47
N VAL A 126 9.61 8.14 -13.78
CA VAL A 126 9.39 7.08 -12.77
C VAL A 126 10.73 6.66 -12.19
N ILE A 127 11.11 7.26 -11.07
CA ILE A 127 12.38 7.00 -10.38
C ILE A 127 12.43 5.58 -9.80
N GLY A 128 11.29 5.05 -9.34
CA GLY A 128 11.22 3.68 -8.90
C GLY A 128 9.84 3.26 -8.42
N ILE A 129 9.53 1.98 -8.61
CA ILE A 129 8.23 1.40 -8.22
C ILE A 129 8.02 1.36 -6.70
N SER A 130 9.10 1.44 -5.92
CA SER A 130 9.10 1.42 -4.46
C SER A 130 10.00 2.52 -3.90
N GLY A 131 9.43 3.68 -3.60
CA GLY A 131 10.10 4.83 -2.99
C GLY A 131 10.22 4.77 -1.47
N ASN A 132 10.18 3.58 -0.87
CA ASN A 132 10.16 3.36 0.60
C ASN A 132 9.02 4.06 1.35
N TYR A 133 7.98 4.55 0.67
CA TYR A 133 6.78 5.14 1.27
C TYR A 133 5.63 4.11 1.43
N CYS A 134 5.86 2.84 1.10
CA CYS A 134 4.85 1.79 1.30
C CYS A 134 4.54 1.54 2.80
N SER A 135 5.46 1.27 3.72
CA SER A 135 6.88 0.89 3.62
C SER A 135 7.05 -0.61 3.88
N ASP A 136 7.67 -1.35 2.96
CA ASP A 136 7.83 -2.82 3.07
C ASP A 136 9.14 -3.20 3.76
N LYS A 137 9.06 -3.92 4.89
CA LYS A 137 10.22 -4.45 5.64
C LYS A 137 11.14 -3.37 6.23
N LYS A 138 10.61 -2.17 6.54
CA LYS A 138 11.30 -1.14 7.31
C LYS A 138 10.36 -0.55 8.36
N PRO A 139 10.86 -0.15 9.54
CA PRO A 139 10.08 0.59 10.51
C PRO A 139 9.69 1.95 9.90
N ALA A 140 8.38 2.25 9.88
CA ALA A 140 7.87 3.50 9.32
C ALA A 140 6.56 3.91 10.00
N ALA A 141 6.47 5.17 10.42
CA ALA A 141 5.27 5.72 11.07
C ALA A 141 4.03 5.66 10.17
N VAL A 142 4.19 5.72 8.84
CA VAL A 142 3.08 5.60 7.90
C VAL A 142 2.35 4.26 8.05
N ASN A 143 3.06 3.16 8.29
CA ASN A 143 2.41 1.86 8.50
C ASN A 143 1.63 1.82 9.83
N TRP A 144 2.14 2.49 10.86
CA TRP A 144 1.51 2.58 12.17
C TRP A 144 0.22 3.41 12.13
N ILE A 145 0.27 4.57 11.48
CA ILE A 145 -0.84 5.53 11.44
C ILE A 145 -1.92 5.09 10.45
N GLU A 146 -1.53 4.58 9.28
CA GLU A 146 -2.45 4.34 8.17
C GLU A 146 -2.86 2.87 8.01
N GLY A 147 -2.20 1.96 8.72
CA GLY A 147 -2.22 0.54 8.38
C GLY A 147 -1.44 0.25 7.09
N ARG A 148 -1.21 -1.03 6.79
CA ARG A 148 -0.49 -1.45 5.60
C ARG A 148 -1.01 -2.77 5.06
#